data_AF-W4KIC2-F1
#
_entry.id   AF-W4KIC2-F1
#
_cell.length_a   1.000
_cell.length_b   1.000
_cell.length_c   1.000
_cell.angle_alpha   90.00
_cell.angle_beta   90.00
_cell.angle_gamma   90.00
#
_symmetry.space_group_name_H-M   'P 1'
#
loop_
_entity.id
_entity.type
_entity.pdbx_description
1 polymer ?
#
loop_
_entity_poly.entity_id
_entity_poly.type
_entity_poly.pdbx_seq_one_letter_code
_entity_poly.pdbx_strand_id
1 'polypeptide(L)' 'DLGSQVIAMSEGICNKLALIYDPEIVLNMQSANGKIDRSLGLACNLLFLIGDITLYL' A
#
# COMPACT_ATOMS: atom_id res chain seq x y z
N ASP A 1 -7.04 5.22 7.62
CA ASP A 1 -6.87 6.47 8.40
C ASP A 1 -7.52 7.58 7.59
N LEU A 2 -8.46 8.33 8.18
CA LEU A 2 -9.20 9.38 7.47
C LEU A 2 -8.28 10.53 7.02
N GLY A 3 -7.11 10.69 7.65
CA GLY A 3 -6.10 11.67 7.23
C GLY A 3 -5.19 11.19 6.09
N SER A 4 -5.26 9.91 5.72
CA SER A 4 -4.37 9.33 4.72
C SER A 4 -4.98 9.35 3.33
N GLN A 5 -4.17 9.77 2.35
CA GLN A 5 -4.55 9.79 0.93
C GLN A 5 -4.23 8.47 0.21
N VAL A 6 -3.47 7.58 0.84
CA VAL A 6 -3.01 6.32 0.25
C VAL A 6 -3.25 5.15 1.21
N ILE A 7 -3.40 3.95 0.64
CA ILE A 7 -3.39 2.69 1.38
C ILE A 7 -1.96 2.16 1.34
N ALA A 8 -1.34 2.01 2.52
CA ALA A 8 -0.02 1.40 2.65
C ALA A 8 -0.16 -0.01 3.24
N MET A 9 0.58 -0.97 2.68
CA MET A 9 0.70 -2.33 3.20
C MET A 9 2.14 -2.57 3.64
N SER A 10 2.33 -3.26 4.76
CA SER A 10 3.69 -3.56 5.25
C SER A 10 4.39 -4.55 4.32
N GLU A 11 5.69 -4.37 4.15
CA GLU A 11 6.56 -5.25 3.35
C GLU A 11 6.38 -6.73 3.73
N GLY A 12 6.35 -7.03 5.02
CA GLY A 12 6.21 -8.41 5.50
C GLY A 12 4.90 -9.07 5.05
N ILE A 13 3.80 -8.32 4.95
CA ILE A 13 2.52 -8.84 4.45
C ILE A 13 2.56 -8.98 2.93
N CYS A 14 3.11 -7.99 2.20
CA CYS A 14 3.31 -8.09 0.75
C CYS A 14 4.12 -9.34 0.39
N ASN A 15 5.22 -9.59 1.10
CA ASN A 15 6.07 -10.77 0.90
C ASN A 15 5.33 -12.08 1.23
N LYS A 16 4.58 -12.12 2.34
CA LYS A 16 3.80 -13.29 2.74
C LYS A 16 2.72 -13.65 1.70
N LEU A 17 2.12 -12.64 1.07
CA LEU A 17 1.09 -12.80 0.05
C LEU A 17 1.67 -12.90 -1.37
N ALA A 18 2.99 -12.84 -1.53
CA ALA A 18 3.69 -12.80 -2.81
C ALA A 18 3.12 -11.74 -3.78
N LEU A 19 2.77 -10.56 -3.24
CA LEU A 19 2.24 -9.47 -4.04
C LEU A 19 3.31 -8.89 -4.95
N ILE A 20 2.93 -8.69 -6.21
CA ILE A 20 3.77 -8.01 -7.20
C ILE A 20 3.44 -6.52 -7.14
N TYR A 21 4.48 -5.69 -7.10
CA TYR A 21 4.39 -4.24 -7.18
C TYR A 21 5.45 -3.73 -8.16
N ASP A 22 5.14 -2.64 -8.82
CA ASP A 22 6.06 -1.92 -9.70
C ASP A 22 7.08 -1.13 -8.84
N PRO A 23 8.38 -1.50 -8.85
CA PRO A 23 9.39 -0.81 -8.07
C PRO A 23 9.80 0.55 -8.65
N GLU A 24 9.40 0.89 -9.89
CA GLU A 24 9.70 2.18 -10.49
C GLU A 24 8.79 3.29 -9.95
N ILE A 25 7.63 2.93 -9.40
CA ILE A 25 6.66 3.88 -8.83
C ILE A 25 6.79 3.89 -7.30
N VAL A 26 7.61 4.80 -6.80
CA VAL A 26 7.88 4.98 -5.36
C VAL A 26 7.26 6.27 -4.84
N LEU A 27 6.49 6.16 -3.77
CA LEU A 27 5.87 7.29 -3.07
C LEU A 27 6.71 7.72 -1.88
N ASN A 28 6.91 9.03 -1.72
CA ASN A 28 7.41 9.60 -0.49
C ASN A 28 6.25 9.73 0.50
N MET A 29 6.30 9.00 1.60
CA MET A 29 5.28 8.98 2.64
C MET A 29 5.72 9.86 3.80
N GLN A 30 5.02 10.98 4.00
CA GLN A 30 5.28 11.87 5.12
C GLN A 30 4.31 11.58 6.26
N SER A 31 4.85 11.24 7.43
CA SER A 31 4.06 11.08 8.64
C SER A 31 3.83 12.42 9.36
N ALA A 32 2.92 12.43 10.33
CA ALA A 32 2.57 13.64 11.08
C ALA A 32 3.75 14.28 11.83
N ASN A 33 4.81 13.52 12.12
CA ASN A 33 6.01 14.03 12.77
C ASN A 33 7.06 14.60 11.78
N GLY A 34 6.72 14.67 10.48
CA GLY A 34 7.61 15.19 9.44
C GLY A 34 8.64 14.19 8.91
N LYS A 35 8.73 12.98 9.48
CA LYS A 35 9.56 11.91 8.91
C LYS A 35 9.01 11.51 7.55
N ILE A 36 9.91 11.42 6.58
CA ILE A 36 9.64 10.92 5.24
C ILE A 36 10.21 9.52 5.13
N ASP A 37 9.34 8.55 4.90
CA ASP A 37 9.69 7.18 4.51
C ASP A 37 9.36 7.00 3.02
N ARG A 38 9.91 5.98 2.36
CA ARG A 38 9.64 5.68 0.94
C ARG A 38 8.93 4.34 0.84
N SER A 39 7.94 4.25 -0.05
CA SER A 39 7.33 2.96 -0.37
C SER A 39 8.32 2.06 -1.13
N LEU A 40 8.02 0.77 -1.22
CA LEU A 40 8.80 -0.20 -2.00
C LEU A 40 8.42 -0.19 -3.49
N GLY A 41 7.19 0.20 -3.80
CA GLY A 41 6.62 0.23 -5.13
C GLY A 41 5.11 0.43 -5.07
N LEU A 42 4.45 0.29 -6.22
CA LEU A 42 3.00 0.38 -6.34
C LEU A 42 2.40 -0.95 -6.79
N ALA A 43 1.49 -1.50 -6.00
CA ALA A 43 0.62 -2.59 -6.44
C ALA A 43 -0.72 -2.02 -6.94
N CYS A 44 -1.27 -2.61 -7.99
CA CYS A 44 -2.53 -2.18 -8.59
C CYS A 44 -3.44 -3.37 -8.87
N ASN A 45 -4.76 -3.12 -8.87
CA ASN A 45 -5.79 -4.11 -9.19
C ASN A 45 -5.74 -5.35 -8.29
N LEU A 46 -5.47 -5.14 -7.01
CA LEU A 46 -5.47 -6.20 -6.02
C LEU A 46 -6.89 -6.43 -5.52
N LEU A 47 -7.24 -7.69 -5.32
CA LEU A 47 -8.50 -8.12 -4.74
C LEU A 47 -8.50 -7.87 -3.23
N PHE A 48 -9.47 -7.11 -2.75
CA PHE A 48 -9.75 -6.91 -1.33
C PHE A 48 -11.16 -7.38 -0.99
N LEU A 49 -11.27 -8.28 -0.03
CA LEU A 49 -12.55 -8.68 0.55
C LEU A 49 -12.82 -7.81 1.78
N ILE A 50 -13.90 -7.03 1.73
CA ILE A 50 -14.37 -6.19 2.84
C ILE A 50 -15.80 -6.61 3.17
N GLY A 51 -15.97 -7.28 4.32
CA GLY A 51 -17.22 -7.98 4.61
C GLY A 51 -17.45 -9.08 3.58
N ASP A 52 -18.54 -9.00 2.84
CA ASP A 52 -18.94 -9.88 1.74
C ASP A 52 -18.69 -9.26 0.35
N ILE A 53 -18.15 -8.05 0.28
CA ILE A 53 -17.91 -7.33 -0.96
C ILE A 53 -16.46 -7.49 -1.39
N THR A 54 -16.26 -7.86 -2.66
CA THR A 54 -14.94 -7.90 -3.30
C THR A 54 -14.70 -6.61 -4.09
N LEU A 55 -13.60 -5.92 -3.80
CA LEU A 55 -13.17 -4.70 -4.47
C LEU A 55 -11.81 -4.92 -5.14
N TYR A 56 -11.57 -4.18 -6.21
CA TYR A 56 -10.23 -4.03 -6.79
C TYR A 56 -9.69 -2.65 -6.39
N LEU A 57 -8.54 -2.64 -5.73
CA LEU A 57 -7.83 -1.43 -5.32
C LEU A 57 -6.42 -1.41 -5.93
#